data_AF-A0A4Z0C455-F1
#
_entry.id   AF-A0A4Z0C455-F1
#
_cell.length_a   1.000
_cell.length_b   1.000
_cell.length_c   1.000
_cell.angle_alpha   90.00
_cell.angle_beta   90.00
_cell.angle_gamma   90.00
#
_symmetry.space_group_name_H-M   'P 1'
#
loop_
_entity.id
_entity.type
_entity.pdbx_description
1 polymer ?
#
loop_
_entity_poly.entity_id
_entity_poly.type
_entity_poly.pdbx_seq_one_letter_code
_entity_poly.pdbx_strand_id
1 'polypeptide(L)'
;MTADLAAAYAQAALTHPGVRGVVPVGEAFMRAVQAGVAMRNPFEPTPRTVDLWWPEDRFHPSGHGAYLSGLVMFGALTGIDPASFSATERAARALGISAVQALQLQWVASQQLSASGHALRALPCLAASQPAATANGCGARAR
;
A
#
# COMPACT_ATOMS: atom_id res chain seq x y z
N MET A 1 -3.28 0.25 -20.30
CA MET A 1 -3.17 -1.10 -19.70
C MET A 1 -3.74 -1.17 -18.29
N THR A 2 -3.19 -0.49 -17.27
CA THR A 2 -3.68 -0.66 -15.88
C THR A 2 -5.16 -0.34 -15.71
N ALA A 3 -5.65 0.76 -16.29
CA ALA A 3 -7.07 1.09 -16.26
C ALA A 3 -7.93 0.03 -16.96
N ASP A 4 -7.44 -0.54 -18.06
CA ASP A 4 -8.14 -1.58 -18.81
C ASP A 4 -8.26 -2.89 -18.00
N LEU A 5 -7.18 -3.28 -17.31
CA LEU A 5 -7.17 -4.44 -16.40
C LEU A 5 -8.09 -4.21 -15.19
N ALA A 6 -8.04 -3.02 -14.59
CA ALA A 6 -8.91 -2.66 -13.48
C ALA A 6 -10.40 -2.75 -13.89
N ALA A 7 -10.75 -2.21 -15.05
CA ALA A 7 -12.10 -2.30 -15.59
C ALA A 7 -12.52 -3.76 -15.85
N ALA A 8 -11.64 -4.58 -16.43
CA ALA A 8 -11.92 -5.98 -16.68
C ALA A 8 -12.15 -6.78 -15.38
N TYR A 9 -11.32 -6.57 -14.36
CA TYR A 9 -11.51 -7.23 -13.06
C TYR A 9 -12.75 -6.73 -12.33
N ALA A 10 -13.08 -5.44 -12.43
CA ALA A 10 -14.32 -4.90 -11.88
C ALA A 10 -15.56 -5.55 -12.52
N GLN A 11 -15.55 -5.73 -13.85
CA GLN A 11 -16.62 -6.46 -14.54
C GLN A 11 -16.70 -7.92 -14.08
N ALA A 12 -15.57 -8.61 -13.96
CA ALA A 12 -15.55 -9.98 -13.46
C ALA A 12 -16.09 -10.09 -12.04
N ALA A 13 -15.81 -9.13 -11.16
CA ALA A 13 -16.33 -9.11 -9.79
C ALA A 13 -17.87 -8.94 -9.76
N LEU A 14 -18.43 -8.14 -10.68
CA LEU A 14 -19.88 -7.94 -10.76
C LEU A 14 -20.64 -9.20 -11.22
N THR A 15 -20.01 -10.04 -12.04
CA THR A 15 -20.64 -11.25 -12.59
C THR A 15 -20.44 -12.51 -11.76
N HIS A 16 -19.67 -12.44 -10.66
CA HIS A 16 -19.37 -13.60 -9.80
C HIS A 16 -19.80 -13.32 -8.36
N PRO A 17 -20.89 -13.94 -7.87
CA PRO A 17 -21.48 -13.60 -6.56
C PRO A 17 -20.57 -13.92 -5.35
N GLY A 18 -19.53 -14.74 -5.54
CA GLY A 18 -18.53 -15.01 -4.50
C GLY A 18 -17.43 -13.94 -4.37
N VAL A 19 -17.37 -12.96 -5.27
CA VAL A 19 -16.34 -11.92 -5.30
C VAL A 19 -16.93 -10.62 -4.77
N ARG A 20 -16.43 -10.14 -3.63
CA ARG A 20 -16.91 -8.88 -3.03
C ARG A 20 -16.33 -7.63 -3.68
N GLY A 21 -15.23 -7.76 -4.38
CA GLY A 21 -14.54 -6.65 -5.03
C GLY A 21 -13.11 -7.01 -5.38
N VAL A 22 -12.38 -6.03 -5.91
CA VAL A 22 -10.99 -6.17 -6.36
C VAL A 22 -10.16 -5.17 -5.57
N VAL A 23 -9.04 -5.63 -5.00
CA VAL A 23 -8.11 -4.75 -4.29
C VAL A 23 -7.28 -3.98 -5.33
N PRO A 24 -7.17 -2.64 -5.26
CA PRO A 24 -6.58 -1.80 -6.33
C PRO A 24 -5.04 -1.76 -6.28
N VAL A 25 -4.39 -2.93 -6.28
CA VAL A 25 -2.92 -3.05 -6.16
C VAL A 25 -2.22 -2.49 -7.40
N GLY A 26 -2.71 -2.83 -8.60
CA GLY A 26 -2.10 -2.37 -9.86
C GLY A 26 -2.21 -0.86 -10.03
N GLU A 27 -3.32 -0.27 -9.60
CA GLU A 27 -3.56 1.16 -9.60
C GLU A 27 -2.69 1.87 -8.56
N ALA A 28 -2.45 1.27 -7.40
CA ALA A 28 -1.51 1.81 -6.41
C ALA A 28 -0.08 1.83 -6.94
N PHE A 29 0.35 0.75 -7.62
CA PHE A 29 1.63 0.69 -8.30
C PHE A 29 1.75 1.83 -9.32
N MET A 30 0.74 1.98 -10.20
CA MET A 30 0.75 3.06 -11.19
C MET A 30 0.68 4.45 -10.58
N ARG A 31 -0.04 4.63 -9.46
CA ARG A 31 -0.04 5.89 -8.71
C ARG A 31 1.36 6.22 -8.21
N ALA A 32 2.10 5.26 -7.67
CA ALA A 32 3.47 5.49 -7.22
C ALA A 32 4.36 6.01 -8.35
N VAL A 33 4.23 5.41 -9.54
CA VAL A 33 4.96 5.83 -10.75
C VAL A 33 4.53 7.22 -11.21
N GLN A 34 3.23 7.48 -11.31
CA GLN A 34 2.68 8.76 -11.80
C GLN A 34 2.96 9.92 -10.84
N ALA A 35 3.00 9.65 -9.54
CA ALA A 35 3.34 10.64 -8.51
C ALA A 35 4.85 10.91 -8.39
N GLY A 36 5.70 10.22 -9.16
CA GLY A 36 7.16 10.34 -9.07
C GLY A 36 7.76 9.75 -7.80
N VAL A 37 6.99 8.95 -7.05
CA VAL A 37 7.47 8.22 -5.87
C VAL A 37 8.30 7.01 -6.29
N ALA A 38 7.82 6.25 -7.27
CA ALA A 38 8.48 5.08 -7.81
C ALA A 38 9.09 5.37 -9.18
N MET A 39 10.15 4.62 -9.51
CA MET A 39 10.78 4.77 -10.82
C MET A 39 9.83 4.35 -11.95
N ARG A 40 9.89 5.10 -13.06
CA ARG A 40 9.00 4.87 -14.21
C ARG A 40 9.47 3.74 -15.11
N ASN A 41 10.76 3.68 -15.35
CA ASN A 41 11.38 2.73 -16.25
C ASN A 41 12.44 1.95 -15.46
N PRO A 42 12.28 0.64 -15.25
CA PRO A 42 13.28 -0.11 -14.52
C PRO A 42 14.61 -0.15 -15.29
N PHE A 43 14.62 -0.09 -16.62
CA PHE A 43 15.86 -0.08 -17.40
C PHE A 43 16.58 1.28 -17.44
N GLU A 44 15.94 2.35 -16.96
CA GLU A 44 16.50 3.70 -16.87
C GLU A 44 16.23 4.28 -15.47
N PRO A 45 16.98 3.83 -14.44
CA PRO A 45 16.67 4.17 -13.06
C PRO A 45 16.77 5.68 -12.78
N THR A 46 15.73 6.23 -12.17
CA THR A 46 15.73 7.62 -11.71
C THR A 46 16.32 7.71 -10.30
N PRO A 47 17.31 8.60 -10.04
CA PRO A 47 17.82 8.79 -8.70
C PRO A 47 16.73 9.19 -7.70
N ARG A 48 16.83 8.68 -6.46
CA ARG A 48 15.95 9.02 -5.31
C ARG A 48 14.49 8.54 -5.42
N THR A 49 14.10 7.82 -6.48
CA THR A 49 12.80 7.13 -6.53
C THR A 49 12.86 5.75 -5.90
N VAL A 50 11.72 5.25 -5.43
CA VAL A 50 11.56 3.86 -4.96
C VAL A 50 11.66 2.89 -6.14
N ASP A 51 12.40 1.79 -5.96
CA ASP A 51 12.41 0.68 -6.90
C ASP A 51 11.32 -0.34 -6.52
N LEU A 52 10.25 -0.39 -7.30
CA LEU A 52 9.17 -1.37 -7.11
C LEU A 52 9.41 -2.68 -7.88
N TRP A 53 10.49 -2.78 -8.66
CA TRP A 53 10.75 -3.87 -9.59
C TRP A 53 11.84 -4.80 -9.04
N TRP A 54 11.66 -6.11 -9.19
CA TRP A 54 12.65 -7.08 -8.81
C TRP A 54 13.91 -6.90 -9.70
N PRO A 55 15.12 -6.71 -9.14
CA PRO A 55 16.29 -6.31 -9.91
C PRO A 55 16.66 -7.27 -11.06
N GLU A 56 16.42 -8.56 -10.86
CA GLU A 56 16.86 -9.63 -11.75
C GLU A 56 15.99 -9.73 -13.01
N ASP A 57 14.67 -9.54 -12.89
CA ASP A 57 13.75 -9.72 -14.02
C ASP A 57 13.02 -8.46 -14.44
N ARG A 58 12.95 -7.43 -13.58
CA ARG A 58 12.31 -6.14 -13.88
C ARG A 58 10.80 -6.25 -14.14
N PHE A 59 10.17 -7.38 -13.81
CA PHE A 59 8.75 -7.66 -14.00
C PHE A 59 8.03 -7.92 -12.69
N HIS A 60 8.66 -8.65 -11.76
CA HIS A 60 8.07 -8.97 -10.46
C HIS A 60 8.20 -7.79 -9.49
N PRO A 61 7.34 -7.72 -8.45
CA PRO A 61 7.50 -6.73 -7.41
C PRO A 61 8.79 -6.96 -6.60
N SER A 62 9.53 -5.89 -6.36
CA SER A 62 10.61 -5.86 -5.36
C SER A 62 10.07 -6.06 -3.94
N GLY A 63 10.96 -6.06 -2.93
CA GLY A 63 10.54 -5.93 -1.53
C GLY A 63 9.65 -4.70 -1.29
N HIS A 64 9.96 -3.56 -1.92
CA HIS A 64 9.12 -2.36 -1.88
C HIS A 64 7.80 -2.53 -2.64
N GLY A 65 7.81 -3.20 -3.79
CA GLY A 65 6.60 -3.54 -4.54
C GLY A 65 5.65 -4.44 -3.74
N ALA A 66 6.20 -5.46 -3.09
CA ALA A 66 5.46 -6.37 -2.22
C ALA A 66 4.93 -5.64 -0.98
N TYR A 67 5.72 -4.73 -0.39
CA TYR A 67 5.27 -3.90 0.72
C TYR A 67 4.09 -3.01 0.33
N LEU A 68 4.16 -2.31 -0.81
CA LEU A 68 3.05 -1.50 -1.32
C LEU A 68 1.79 -2.35 -1.53
N SER A 69 1.93 -3.52 -2.16
CA SER A 69 0.82 -4.47 -2.35
C SER A 69 0.19 -4.87 -1.01
N GLY A 70 1.02 -5.23 -0.02
CA GLY A 70 0.58 -5.58 1.32
C GLY A 70 -0.16 -4.45 2.03
N LEU A 71 0.29 -3.20 1.91
CA LEU A 71 -0.39 -2.03 2.48
C LEU A 71 -1.79 -1.81 1.88
N VAL A 72 -1.92 -1.95 0.56
CA VAL A 72 -3.21 -1.78 -0.14
C VAL A 72 -4.17 -2.90 0.26
N MET A 73 -3.70 -4.15 0.33
CA MET A 73 -4.50 -5.27 0.83
C MET A 73 -4.91 -5.07 2.29
N PHE A 74 -3.98 -4.66 3.16
CA PHE A 74 -4.26 -4.39 4.56
C PHE A 74 -5.36 -3.34 4.72
N GLY A 75 -5.25 -2.19 4.05
CA GLY A 75 -6.24 -1.13 4.15
C GLY A 75 -7.59 -1.53 3.54
N ALA A 76 -7.58 -2.25 2.42
CA ALA A 76 -8.81 -2.75 1.79
C ALA A 76 -9.57 -3.75 2.67
N LEU A 77 -8.85 -4.64 3.36
CA LEU A 77 -9.44 -5.69 4.19
C LEU A 77 -9.84 -5.22 5.60
N THR A 78 -9.05 -4.32 6.19
CA THR A 78 -9.25 -3.88 7.59
C THR A 78 -9.99 -2.56 7.71
N GLY A 79 -10.03 -1.75 6.65
CA GLY A 79 -10.50 -0.37 6.70
C GLY A 79 -9.60 0.55 7.54
N ILE A 80 -8.40 0.12 7.92
CA ILE A 80 -7.42 0.97 8.62
C ILE A 80 -6.59 1.68 7.56
N ASP A 81 -6.42 2.99 7.71
CA ASP A 81 -5.61 3.78 6.79
C ASP A 81 -4.13 3.37 6.89
N PRO A 82 -3.48 2.90 5.80
CA PRO A 82 -2.05 2.59 5.79
C PRO A 82 -1.16 3.76 6.20
N ALA A 83 -1.59 5.02 6.00
CA ALA A 83 -0.88 6.21 6.47
C ALA A 83 -0.90 6.36 8.01
N SER A 84 -1.62 5.50 8.71
CA SER A 84 -1.55 5.40 10.18
C SER A 84 -0.25 4.76 10.67
N PHE A 85 0.45 4.01 9.82
CA PHE A 85 1.73 3.42 10.21
C PHE A 85 2.81 4.49 10.37
N SER A 86 3.86 4.15 11.10
CA SER A 86 5.00 5.02 11.31
C SER A 86 6.13 4.71 10.34
N ALA A 87 7.14 5.59 10.35
CA ALA A 87 8.41 5.38 9.66
C ALA A 87 9.22 4.16 10.17
N THR A 88 8.83 3.59 11.32
CA THR A 88 9.47 2.44 11.97
C THR A 88 8.64 1.16 11.88
N GLU A 89 7.67 1.11 10.95
CA GLU A 89 6.83 -0.06 10.71
C GLU A 89 7.67 -1.33 10.52
N ARG A 90 7.25 -2.42 11.17
CA ARG A 90 8.05 -3.63 11.37
C ARG A 90 8.29 -4.38 10.07
N ALA A 91 7.28 -4.51 9.20
CA ALA A 91 7.41 -5.19 7.92
C ALA A 91 8.34 -4.41 6.98
N ALA A 92 8.20 -3.09 6.88
CA ALA A 92 9.14 -2.25 6.13
C ALA A 92 10.58 -2.44 6.60
N ARG A 93 10.82 -2.38 7.92
CA ARG A 93 12.16 -2.59 8.50
C ARG A 93 12.70 -3.99 8.23
N ALA A 94 11.86 -5.02 8.33
CA ALA A 94 12.26 -6.41 8.05
C ALA A 94 12.64 -6.62 6.58
N LEU A 95 12.03 -5.85 5.67
CA LEU A 95 12.35 -5.83 4.24
C LEU A 95 13.54 -4.91 3.89
N GLY A 96 14.16 -4.25 4.88
CA GLY A 96 15.25 -3.31 4.63
C GLY A 96 14.82 -1.99 3.97
N ILE A 97 13.52 -1.68 3.98
CA ILE A 97 12.97 -0.43 3.41
C ILE A 97 13.30 0.72 4.34
N SER A 98 13.84 1.81 3.78
CA SER A 98 14.16 3.01 4.56
C SER A 98 12.89 3.68 5.11
N ALA A 99 13.03 4.35 6.24
CA ALA A 99 11.96 5.09 6.90
C ALA A 99 11.19 6.05 5.95
N VAL A 100 11.93 6.78 5.10
CA VAL A 100 11.34 7.72 4.13
C VAL A 100 10.53 6.98 3.07
N GLN A 101 11.06 5.89 2.53
CA GLN A 101 10.36 5.11 1.51
C GLN A 101 9.14 4.38 2.08
N ALA A 102 9.21 3.92 3.34
CA ALA A 102 8.06 3.35 4.03
C ALA A 102 6.90 4.35 4.10
N LEU A 103 7.17 5.58 4.56
CA LEU A 103 6.18 6.66 4.61
C LEU A 103 5.61 7.00 3.22
N GLN A 104 6.47 7.06 2.19
CA GLN A 104 6.02 7.31 0.82
C GLN A 104 5.06 6.22 0.33
N LEU A 105 5.36 4.95 0.57
CA LEU A 105 4.51 3.83 0.13
C LEU A 105 3.21 3.72 0.94
N GLN A 106 3.26 4.00 2.25
CA GLN A 106 2.08 4.12 3.10
C GLN A 106 1.13 5.21 2.59
N TRP A 107 1.67 6.38 2.22
CA TRP A 107 0.90 7.47 1.63
C TRP A 107 0.31 7.08 0.26
N VAL A 108 1.08 6.44 -0.63
CA VAL A 108 0.55 5.98 -1.92
C VAL A 108 -0.62 5.02 -1.73
N ALA A 109 -0.49 4.05 -0.83
CA ALA A 109 -1.54 3.08 -0.53
C ALA A 109 -2.81 3.76 0.00
N SER A 110 -2.67 4.67 0.98
CA SER A 110 -3.77 5.47 1.54
C SER A 110 -4.51 6.27 0.46
N GLN A 111 -3.77 6.98 -0.38
CA GLN A 111 -4.33 7.80 -1.46
C GLN A 111 -5.06 6.95 -2.50
N GLN A 112 -4.49 5.78 -2.86
CA GLN A 112 -5.15 4.90 -3.82
C GLN A 112 -6.43 4.30 -3.25
N LEU A 113 -6.40 3.80 -2.01
CA LEU A 113 -7.58 3.23 -1.36
C LEU A 113 -8.70 4.27 -1.23
N SER A 114 -8.37 5.49 -0.81
CA SER A 114 -9.32 6.60 -0.73
C SER A 114 -9.93 6.94 -2.09
N ALA A 115 -9.09 7.04 -3.13
CA ALA A 115 -9.57 7.28 -4.50
C ALA A 115 -10.42 6.13 -5.05
N SER A 116 -10.25 4.91 -4.52
CA SER A 116 -11.03 3.72 -4.91
C SER A 116 -12.28 3.54 -4.05
N GLY A 117 -12.61 4.51 -3.18
CA GLY A 117 -13.84 4.52 -2.38
C GLY A 117 -13.80 3.69 -1.10
N HIS A 118 -12.63 3.23 -0.65
CA HIS A 118 -12.52 2.55 0.64
C HIS A 118 -12.72 3.54 1.79
N ALA A 119 -13.59 3.18 2.74
CA ALA A 119 -13.74 3.92 3.99
C ALA A 119 -12.57 3.59 4.92
N LEU A 120 -11.62 4.52 5.05
CA LEU A 120 -10.43 4.34 5.88
C LEU A 120 -10.56 5.06 7.21
N ARG A 121 -10.13 4.38 8.28
CA ARG A 121 -10.01 4.93 9.63
C ARG A 121 -8.54 5.11 9.96
N ALA A 122 -8.15 6.34 10.25
CA ALA A 122 -6.84 6.64 10.82
C ALA A 122 -6.76 6.12 12.26
N LEU A 123 -5.64 5.46 12.59
CA LEU A 123 -5.33 4.97 13.93
C LEU A 123 -4.02 5.60 14.43
N PRO A 124 -4.09 6.75 15.15
CA PRO A 124 -2.89 7.45 15.62
C PRO A 124 -1.96 6.60 16.49
N CYS A 125 -2.50 5.56 17.15
CA CYS A 125 -1.71 4.64 17.98
C CYS A 125 -0.74 3.76 17.16
N LEU A 126 -0.94 3.61 15.85
CA LEU A 126 0.00 2.91 14.95
C LEU A 126 1.18 3.80 14.52
N ALA A 127 1.02 5.13 14.58
CA ALA A 127 2.07 6.09 14.23
C ALA A 127 3.01 6.34 15.40
N ALA A 128 2.48 6.28 16.63
CA ALA A 128 3.25 6.41 17.84
C ALA A 128 3.97 5.10 18.13
N SER A 129 5.31 5.12 18.14
CA SER A 129 6.14 4.09 18.75
C SER A 129 5.87 4.08 20.27
N GLN A 130 4.67 3.68 20.71
CA GLN A 130 4.37 3.69 22.13
C GLN A 130 5.08 2.51 22.79
N PRO A 131 5.82 2.72 23.89
CA PRO A 131 6.20 1.63 24.76
C PRO A 131 4.93 0.93 25.24
N ALA A 132 4.98 -0.40 25.35
CA ALA A 132 3.84 -1.30 25.50
C ALA A 132 2.84 -1.00 26.65
N ALA A 133 3.12 -0.03 27.53
CA ALA A 133 2.32 0.32 28.68
C ALA A 133 1.10 1.23 28.41
N THR A 134 0.96 1.83 27.21
CA THR A 134 -0.17 2.74 26.89
C THR A 134 -1.08 2.24 25.76
N ALA A 135 -1.02 0.94 25.43
CA ALA A 135 -1.78 0.30 24.34
C ALA A 135 -3.33 0.27 24.51
N ASN A 136 -3.88 0.99 25.50
CA ASN A 136 -5.33 1.12 25.72
C ASN A 136 -6.06 1.85 24.58
N GLY A 137 -5.34 2.44 23.61
CA GLY A 137 -5.91 3.11 22.43
C GLY A 137 -6.09 2.24 21.20
N CYS A 138 -5.44 1.07 21.11
CA CYS A 138 -5.60 0.16 19.96
C CYS A 138 -6.56 -1.01 20.23
N GLY A 139 -7.04 -1.18 21.47
CA GLY A 139 -8.11 -2.11 21.80
C GLY A 139 -9.46 -1.49 21.46
N ALA A 140 -10.21 -2.10 20.55
CA ALA A 140 -11.58 -1.69 20.27
C ALA A 140 -12.39 -1.68 21.58
N ARG A 141 -13.06 -0.56 21.90
CA ARG A 141 -14.27 -0.64 22.73
C ARG A 141 -15.31 -1.36 21.87
N ALA A 142 -15.38 -2.69 22.00
CA ALA A 142 -16.56 -3.44 21.60
C ALA A 142 -17.75 -2.84 22.35
N ARG A 143 -18.78 -2.45 21.61
CA ARG A 143 -20.11 -2.18 22.20
C ARG A 143 -20.81 -3.51 22.44
#